data_AF-A0A832H2D7-F1
#
_entry.id   AF-A0A832H2D7-F1
#
_cell.length_a   1.000
_cell.length_b   1.000
_cell.length_c   1.000
_cell.angle_alpha   90.00
_cell.angle_beta   90.00
_cell.angle_gamma   90.00
#
_symmetry.space_group_name_H-M   'P 1'
#
loop_
_entity.id
_entity.type
_entity.pdbx_description
1 polymer ?
#
loop_
_entity_poly.entity_id
_entity_poly.type
_entity_poly.pdbx_seq_one_letter_code
_entity_poly.pdbx_strand_id
1 'polypeptide(L)' 'VIFHEKTASELVAALQPDVYVKGGDYNLAILPEAAVVQAYGGRVEFVQIEVPSSTSAIVERILAGRGDRV' A
#
# COMPACT_ATOMS: atom_id res chain seq x y z
N VAL A 1 6.90 -3.67 13.27
CA VAL A 1 6.01 -2.96 14.22
C VAL A 1 4.58 -3.29 13.82
N ILE A 2 3.73 -3.66 14.78
CA ILE A 2 2.29 -3.91 14.55
C ILE A 2 1.56 -2.75 15.23
N PHE A 3 0.56 -2.18 14.56
CA PHE A 3 -0.23 -1.05 15.03
C PHE A 3 -1.71 -1.33 14.74
N HIS A 4 -2.62 -0.68 15.47
CA HIS A 4 -4.04 -1.05 15.54
C HIS A 4 -4.97 0.06 15.03
N GLU A 5 -4.41 1.24 14.84
CA GLU A 5 -5.04 2.43 14.32
C GLU A 5 -5.48 2.21 12.87
N LYS A 6 -6.51 2.96 12.46
CA LYS A 6 -7.08 2.84 11.10
C LYS A 6 -6.10 3.26 10.00
N THR A 7 -5.20 4.18 10.30
CA THR A 7 -4.16 4.67 9.38
C THR A 7 -2.80 4.53 10.07
N ALA A 8 -1.74 4.51 9.28
CA ALA A 8 -0.38 4.46 9.82
C ALA A 8 0.13 5.86 10.25
N SER A 9 -0.72 6.89 10.25
CA SER A 9 -0.31 8.30 10.44
C SER A 9 0.42 8.53 11.77
N GLU A 10 -0.08 7.97 12.88
CA GLU A 10 0.55 8.12 14.19
C GLU A 10 1.89 7.37 14.25
N LEU A 11 1.95 6.17 13.68
CA LEU A 11 3.18 5.40 13.58
C LEU A 11 4.24 6.13 12.73
N VAL A 12 3.83 6.72 11.61
CA VAL A 12 4.70 7.51 10.72
C VAL A 12 5.21 8.76 11.43
N ALA A 13 4.37 9.45 12.20
CA ALA A 13 4.78 10.61 12.99
C ALA A 13 5.81 10.24 14.08
N ALA A 14 5.66 9.06 14.68
CA ALA A 14 6.57 8.57 15.72
C ALA A 14 7.92 8.11 15.14
N LEU A 15 7.91 7.46 13.98
CA LEU A 15 9.13 6.89 13.37
C LEU A 15 9.86 7.86 12.43
N GLN A 16 9.16 8.81 11.83
CA GLN A 16 9.69 9.79 10.87
C GLN A 16 10.60 9.18 9.79
N PRO A 17 10.14 8.21 8.99
CA PRO A 17 10.96 7.63 7.93
C PRO A 17 11.36 8.69 6.90
N ASP A 18 12.62 8.68 6.45
CA ASP A 18 13.11 9.59 5.39
C ASP A 18 12.35 9.40 4.06
N VAL A 19 11.93 8.16 3.79
CA VAL A 19 11.17 7.78 2.60
C VAL A 19 10.03 6.84 2.98
N TYR A 20 8.80 7.21 2.62
CA TYR A 20 7.60 6.40 2.80
C TYR A 20 7.10 5.90 1.44
N VAL A 21 7.11 4.59 1.24
CA VAL A 21 6.84 3.96 -0.06
C VAL A 21 5.51 3.20 -0.05
N LYS A 22 4.73 3.32 -1.13
CA LYS A 22 3.56 2.47 -1.40
C LYS A 22 3.62 1.88 -2.81
N GLY A 23 3.11 0.66 -2.97
CA GLY A 23 2.93 0.03 -4.29
C GLY A 23 1.81 0.69 -5.09
N GLY A 24 1.81 0.50 -6.41
CA GLY A 24 0.97 1.19 -7.40
C GLY A 24 -0.55 1.15 -7.20
N ASP A 25 -1.19 2.12 -7.87
CA ASP A 25 -2.61 2.53 -7.93
C ASP A 25 -3.05 3.61 -6.92
N TYR A 26 -2.24 3.90 -5.91
CA TYR A 26 -2.53 4.99 -4.97
C TYR A 26 -2.19 6.36 -5.55
N ASN A 27 -3.06 7.34 -5.33
CA ASN A 27 -2.74 8.75 -5.56
C ASN A 27 -2.47 9.47 -4.22
N LEU A 28 -1.68 10.55 -4.25
CA LEU A 28 -1.33 11.34 -3.07
C LEU A 28 -2.55 11.87 -2.30
N ALA A 29 -3.67 12.12 -2.98
CA ALA A 29 -4.88 12.64 -2.34
C ALA A 29 -5.59 11.60 -1.45
N ILE A 30 -5.26 10.30 -1.58
CA ILE A 30 -5.90 9.22 -0.83
C ILE A 30 -5.02 8.73 0.35
N LEU A 31 -3.84 9.31 0.59
CA LEU A 31 -2.92 8.84 1.64
C LEU A 31 -2.82 9.83 2.82
N PRO A 32 -3.55 9.59 3.93
CA PRO A 32 -3.49 10.43 5.12
C PRO A 32 -2.07 10.61 5.67
N GLU A 33 -1.20 9.61 5.49
CA GLU A 33 0.18 9.65 5.95
C GLU A 33 1.07 10.60 5.13
N ALA A 34 0.70 10.92 3.88
CA ALA A 34 1.53 11.75 3.02
C ALA A 34 1.77 13.15 3.60
N ALA A 35 0.73 13.76 4.17
CA ALA A 35 0.84 15.05 4.85
C ALA A 35 1.77 14.99 6.07
N VAL A 36 1.75 13.87 6.82
CA VAL A 36 2.64 13.66 7.97
C VAL A 36 4.09 13.58 7.52
N VAL A 37 4.37 12.77 6.48
CA VAL A 37 5.71 12.61 5.91
C VAL A 37 6.28 13.95 5.43
N GLN A 38 5.47 14.72 4.69
CA GLN A 38 5.87 16.02 4.18
C GLN A 38 6.09 17.06 5.29
N ALA A 39 5.33 17.01 6.39
CA ALA A 39 5.46 17.95 7.49
C ALA A 39 6.82 17.90 8.20
N TYR A 40 7.49 16.75 8.24
CA TYR A 40 8.84 16.62 8.78
C TYR A 40 9.94 16.58 7.69
N GLY A 41 9.58 16.80 6.41
CA GLY A 41 10.53 16.89 5.30
C GLY A 41 10.91 15.56 4.64
N GLY A 42 10.21 14.46 4.96
CA GLY A 42 10.37 13.17 4.29
C GLY A 42 9.80 13.15 2.87
N ARG A 43 10.12 12.09 2.12
CA ARG A 43 9.62 11.87 0.75
C ARG A 43 8.57 10.77 0.70
N VAL A 44 7.57 10.93 -0.16
CA VAL A 44 6.58 9.90 -0.46
C VAL A 44 6.82 9.40 -1.87
N GLU A 45 7.02 8.10 -2.04
CA GLU A 45 7.32 7.48 -3.33
C GLU A 45 6.29 6.38 -3.66
N PHE A 46 5.94 6.28 -4.94
CA PHE A 46 5.07 5.23 -5.45
C PHE A 46 5.84 4.35 -6.42
N VAL A 47 5.82 3.04 -6.17
CA VAL A 47 6.53 2.07 -7.02
C VAL A 47 5.54 1.32 -7.91
N GLN A 48 5.91 1.17 -9.19
CA GLN A 48 5.15 0.33 -10.10
C GLN A 48 5.28 -1.14 -9.69
N ILE A 49 4.18 -1.87 -9.74
CA ILE A 49 4.16 -3.30 -9.48
C ILE A 49 4.34 -4.01 -10.83
N GLU A 50 5.54 -4.55 -11.07
CA GLU A 50 5.90 -5.18 -12.35
C GLU A 50 5.18 -6.52 -12.60
N VAL A 51 4.92 -7.28 -11.53
CA VAL A 51 4.25 -8.57 -11.60
C VAL A 51 2.88 -8.44 -10.94
N PRO A 52 1.76 -8.63 -11.67
CA PRO A 52 0.43 -8.63 -11.09
C PRO A 52 0.32 -9.69 -9.98
N SER A 53 0.44 -9.23 -8.74
CA SER A 53 0.39 -10.06 -7.53
C SER A 53 -0.83 -9.72 -6.67
N SER A 54 -1.85 -9.07 -7.25
CA SER A 54 -3.08 -8.75 -6.55
C SER A 54 -3.70 -10.03 -6.00
N THR A 55 -3.99 -10.04 -4.69
CA THR A 55 -4.68 -11.16 -4.05
C THR A 55 -6.01 -11.45 -4.74
N SER A 56 -6.73 -10.42 -5.18
CA SER A 56 -7.98 -10.57 -5.93
C SER A 56 -7.76 -11.33 -7.24
N ALA A 57 -6.75 -10.94 -8.03
CA ALA A 57 -6.42 -11.63 -9.28
C ALA A 57 -5.98 -13.09 -9.04
N ILE A 58 -5.25 -13.35 -7.96
CA ILE A 58 -4.88 -14.71 -7.55
C ILE A 58 -6.14 -15.53 -7.22
N VAL A 59 -7.08 -14.97 -6.46
CA VAL A 59 -8.35 -15.61 -6.11
C VAL A 59 -9.19 -15.87 -7.35
N GLU A 60 -9.34 -14.89 -8.23
CA GLU A 60 -10.07 -15.03 -9.50
C GLU A 60 -9.49 -16.15 -10.36
N ARG A 61 -8.15 -16.24 -10.48
CA ARG A 61 -7.50 -17.34 -11.20
C ARG A 61 -7.78 -18.70 -10.57
N ILE A 62 -7.79 -18.80 -9.24
CA ILE A 62 -8.15 -20.03 -8.52
C ILE A 62 -9.61 -20.41 -8.80
N LEU A 63 -10.52 -19.43 -8.84
CA LEU A 63 -11.95 -19.64 -9.10
C LEU A 63 -12.21 -20.02 -10.58
N ALA A 64 -11.53 -19.39 -11.52
CA ALA A 64 -11.64 -19.68 -12.95
C ALA A 64 -11.17 -21.10 -13.28
N GLY A 65 -10.03 -21.53 -12.73
CA GLY A 65 -9.51 -22.90 -12.92
C GLY A 65 -10.32 -24.02 -12.25
N ARG A 66 -11.35 -23.67 -11.44
CA ARG A 66 -12.32 -24.65 -10.92
C ARG A 66 -13.48 -24.94 -11.88
N GLY A 67 -13.72 -24.08 -12.88
CA GLY A 67 -14.78 -24.26 -13.88
C GLY A 67 -14.48 -25.35 -14.92
N ASP A 68 -13.20 -25.61 -15.21
CA ASP A 68 -12.75 -26.55 -16.25
C ASP A 68 -12.66 -28.02 -15.78
N ARG A 69 -13.12 -28.33 -14.56
CA ARG A 69 -13.05 -29.68 -13.96
C ARG A 69 -14.41 -30.40 -13.90
N VAL A 70 -15.36 -30.06 -14.77
CA VAL A 70 -16.67 -30.73 -14.87
C VAL A 70 -16.88 -31.30 -16.26
#